data_AF-A0A535J5G5-F1
#
_entry.id   AF-A0A535J5G5-F1
#
_cell.length_a   1.000
_cell.length_b   1.000
_cell.length_c   1.000
_cell.angle_alpha   90.00
_cell.angle_beta   90.00
_cell.angle_gamma   90.00
#
_symmetry.space_group_name_H-M   'P 1'
#
loop_
_entity.id
_entity.type
_entity.pdbx_description
1 polymer ?
#
loop_
_entity_poly.entity_id
_entity_poly.type
_entity_poly.pdbx_seq_one_letter_code
_entity_poly.pdbx_strand_id
1 'polypeptide(L)'
;QRVRLRDLVDLLDAANIADNAFLFIGQGMVDQALSLRPEERRPLFEEVAGVRRHERRRRKAEEQLVESETNVARVQDILAELRPQARRLAAQAEQQASRETAGTQLAEALLVSAHARWYEAAGRLTAAAAQRDTATREADRLAAVLRGAEESAAAIAAQLTTRVAAETERRAAHDNARVTLNGLQLAEARLLGDIEALDRDVRRLGDERAAAETDMATQRRSLAL
;
A
#
# COMPACT_ATOMS: atom_id res chain seq x y z
N GLN A 1 60.01 -35.21 55.35
CA GLN A 1 59.70 -33.86 54.82
C GLN A 1 60.93 -33.38 54.05
N ARG A 2 60.78 -32.89 52.80
CA ARG A 2 61.92 -32.55 51.92
C ARG A 2 62.21 -31.06 52.07
N VAL A 3 63.35 -30.71 52.66
CA VAL A 3 63.79 -29.32 52.85
C VAL A 3 64.63 -28.89 51.64
N ARG A 4 64.42 -27.67 51.14
CA ARG A 4 65.23 -27.14 50.04
C ARG A 4 66.59 -26.71 50.59
N LEU A 5 67.66 -26.91 49.81
CA LEU A 5 69.01 -26.52 50.21
C LEU A 5 69.08 -25.04 50.64
N ARG A 6 68.36 -24.15 49.94
CA ARG A 6 68.29 -22.72 50.27
C ARG A 6 67.74 -22.48 51.68
N ASP A 7 66.66 -23.16 52.05
CA ASP A 7 66.01 -22.94 53.34
C ASP A 7 66.89 -23.43 54.51
N LEU A 8 67.69 -24.48 54.28
CA LEU A 8 68.70 -24.96 55.24
C LEU A 8 69.86 -23.97 55.38
N VAL A 9 70.36 -23.43 54.26
CA VAL A 9 71.44 -22.42 54.25
C VAL A 9 70.97 -21.14 54.94
N ASP A 10 69.79 -20.64 54.63
CA ASP A 10 69.20 -19.44 55.24
C ASP A 10 69.04 -19.60 56.78
N LEU A 11 68.66 -20.80 57.24
CA LEU A 11 68.56 -21.11 58.66
C LEU A 11 69.93 -21.12 59.36
N LEU A 12 70.93 -21.76 58.74
CA LEU A 12 72.29 -21.79 59.25
C LEU A 12 72.92 -20.39 59.24
N ASP A 13 72.60 -19.54 58.26
CA ASP A 13 73.02 -18.14 58.20
C ASP A 13 72.37 -17.31 59.31
N ALA A 14 71.09 -17.55 59.60
CA ALA A 14 70.39 -16.92 60.72
C ALA A 14 70.98 -17.33 62.08
N ALA A 15 71.47 -18.57 62.20
CA ALA A 15 72.20 -19.07 63.36
C ALA A 15 73.68 -18.65 63.39
N ASN A 16 74.16 -17.94 62.37
CA ASN A 16 75.56 -17.49 62.21
C ASN A 16 76.57 -18.65 62.06
N ILE A 17 76.12 -19.76 61.46
CA ILE A 17 76.85 -21.03 61.34
C ILE A 17 77.22 -21.37 59.89
N ALA A 18 76.43 -20.97 58.88
CA ALA A 18 76.61 -21.47 57.51
C ALA A 18 77.91 -21.03 56.82
N ASP A 19 78.28 -19.75 56.93
CA ASP A 19 79.46 -19.16 56.25
C ASP A 19 80.61 -18.81 57.22
N ASN A 20 80.55 -19.27 58.46
CA ASN A 20 81.57 -18.96 59.45
C ASN A 20 82.75 -19.94 59.35
N ALA A 21 83.72 -19.59 58.50
CA ALA A 21 84.95 -20.35 58.27
C ALA A 21 85.77 -20.63 59.55
N PHE A 22 85.43 -20.02 60.68
CA PHE A 22 86.11 -20.15 61.97
C PHE A 22 85.47 -21.17 62.92
N LEU A 23 84.34 -21.78 62.55
CA LEU A 23 83.72 -22.83 63.37
C LEU A 23 84.52 -24.14 63.38
N PHE A 24 85.41 -24.33 62.39
CA PHE A 24 86.27 -25.50 62.28
C PHE A 24 87.70 -25.07 61.98
N ILE A 25 88.63 -25.39 62.89
CA ILE A 25 90.06 -25.09 62.71
C ILE A 25 90.77 -26.39 62.34
N GLY A 26 91.05 -26.56 61.06
CA GLY A 26 91.87 -27.64 60.54
C GLY A 26 93.36 -27.44 60.83
N GLN A 27 94.12 -28.53 60.85
CA GLN A 27 95.57 -28.48 61.04
C GLN A 27 96.24 -27.66 59.92
N GLY A 28 97.09 -26.69 60.30
CA GLY A 28 97.81 -25.81 59.36
C GLY A 28 97.01 -24.58 58.88
N MET A 29 95.75 -24.42 59.28
CA MET A 29 94.93 -23.25 58.88
C MET A 29 95.40 -21.95 59.53
N VAL A 30 95.98 -22.01 60.73
CA VAL A 30 96.52 -20.82 61.42
C VAL A 30 97.72 -20.25 60.67
N ASP A 31 98.65 -21.10 60.25
CA ASP A 31 99.83 -20.70 59.46
C ASP A 31 99.44 -20.16 58.08
N GLN A 32 98.40 -20.73 57.47
CA GLN A 32 97.81 -20.22 56.23
C GLN A 32 97.18 -18.84 56.45
N ALA A 33 96.38 -18.64 57.50
CA ALA A 33 95.75 -17.35 57.79
C ALA A 33 96.77 -16.24 58.16
N LEU A 34 97.97 -16.61 58.62
CA LEU A 34 99.09 -15.71 58.86
C LEU A 34 99.90 -15.37 57.60
N SER A 35 99.87 -16.23 56.57
CA SER A 35 100.61 -16.05 55.32
C SER A 35 99.81 -15.40 54.19
N LEU A 36 98.49 -15.20 54.37
CA LEU A 36 97.64 -14.47 53.42
C LEU A 36 98.06 -13.01 53.25
N ARG A 37 97.94 -12.50 52.02
CA ARG A 37 98.14 -11.07 51.73
C ARG A 37 97.05 -10.22 52.41
N PRO A 38 97.30 -8.94 52.70
CA PRO A 38 96.34 -8.06 53.37
C PRO A 38 94.95 -8.05 52.69
N GLU A 39 94.90 -8.10 51.36
CA GLU A 39 93.67 -8.11 50.57
C GLU A 39 92.89 -9.42 50.74
N GLU A 40 93.60 -10.55 50.82
CA GLU A 40 93.03 -11.89 51.01
C GLU A 40 92.57 -12.09 52.47
N ARG A 41 93.14 -11.33 53.40
CA ARG A 41 92.85 -11.39 54.84
C ARG A 41 91.68 -10.50 55.25
N ARG A 42 91.40 -9.44 54.51
CA ARG A 42 90.30 -8.51 54.81
C ARG A 42 88.91 -9.18 54.89
N PRO A 43 88.51 -10.08 53.96
CA PRO A 43 87.22 -10.77 54.04
C PRO A 43 87.06 -11.65 55.28
N LEU A 44 88.18 -12.15 55.84
CA LEU A 44 88.21 -12.93 57.07
C LEU A 44 87.84 -12.07 58.28
N PHE A 45 88.42 -10.87 58.39
CA PHE A 45 88.08 -9.93 59.46
C PHE A 45 86.67 -9.34 59.31
N GLU A 46 86.22 -9.09 58.08
CA GLU A 46 84.86 -8.57 57.80
C GLU A 46 83.76 -9.59 58.15
N GLU A 47 84.05 -10.89 58.05
CA GLU A 47 83.15 -11.96 58.49
C GLU A 47 83.06 -12.02 60.02
N VAL A 48 84.20 -11.92 60.72
CA VAL A 48 84.25 -11.89 62.21
C VAL A 48 83.56 -10.64 62.76
N ALA A 49 83.74 -9.49 62.10
CA ALA A 49 83.08 -8.24 62.48
C ALA A 49 81.57 -8.21 62.11
N GLY A 50 81.06 -9.23 61.42
CA GLY A 50 79.66 -9.33 61.01
C GLY A 50 79.24 -8.33 59.91
N VAL A 51 80.15 -7.49 59.40
CA VAL A 51 79.89 -6.45 58.39
C VAL A 51 79.48 -7.09 57.06
N ARG A 52 80.09 -8.22 56.71
CA ARG A 52 79.84 -8.94 55.44
C ARG A 52 78.38 -9.41 55.28
N ARG A 53 77.69 -9.73 56.38
CA ARG A 53 76.24 -10.03 56.37
C ARG A 53 75.39 -8.81 56.00
N HIS A 54 75.75 -7.63 56.49
CA HIS A 54 75.04 -6.40 56.16
C HIS A 54 75.29 -5.98 54.71
N GLU A 55 76.51 -6.15 54.22
CA GLU A 55 76.85 -5.89 52.82
C GLU A 55 76.13 -6.83 51.85
N ARG A 56 76.08 -8.15 52.14
CA ARG A 56 75.28 -9.12 51.37
C ARG A 56 73.79 -8.75 51.33
N ARG A 57 73.22 -8.33 52.46
CA ARG A 57 71.81 -7.87 52.53
C ARG A 57 71.58 -6.59 51.74
N ARG A 58 72.52 -5.63 51.80
CA ARG A 58 72.45 -4.40 51.01
C ARG A 58 72.47 -4.70 49.52
N ARG A 59 73.42 -5.52 49.05
CA ARG A 59 73.52 -5.91 47.63
C ARG A 59 72.26 -6.62 47.13
N LYS A 60 71.71 -7.55 47.92
CA LYS A 60 70.45 -8.24 47.59
C LYS A 60 69.27 -7.26 47.50
N ALA A 61 69.20 -6.29 48.40
CA ALA A 61 68.15 -5.27 48.38
C ALA A 61 68.30 -4.33 47.16
N GLU A 62 69.53 -3.95 46.80
CA GLU A 62 69.84 -3.18 45.59
C GLU A 62 69.43 -3.94 44.31
N GLU A 63 69.77 -5.22 44.21
CA GLU A 63 69.35 -6.08 43.10
C GLU A 63 67.81 -6.15 42.98
N GLN A 64 67.11 -6.35 44.09
CA GLN A 64 65.65 -6.38 44.13
C GLN A 64 65.01 -5.03 43.79
N LEU A 65 65.65 -3.92 44.18
CA LEU A 65 65.18 -2.57 43.85
C LEU A 65 65.27 -2.33 42.35
N VAL A 66 66.40 -2.63 41.72
CA VAL A 66 66.60 -2.49 40.26
C VAL A 66 65.60 -3.36 39.49
N GLU A 67 65.37 -4.60 39.94
CA GLU A 67 64.36 -5.47 39.36
C GLU A 67 62.95 -4.86 39.47
N SER A 68 62.61 -4.30 40.63
CA SER A 68 61.32 -3.66 40.87
C SER A 68 61.12 -2.41 40.01
N GLU A 69 62.14 -1.57 39.88
CA GLU A 69 62.12 -0.38 39.00
C GLU A 69 61.90 -0.78 37.53
N THR A 70 62.60 -1.82 37.08
CA THR A 70 62.44 -2.37 35.72
C THR A 70 61.03 -2.90 35.50
N ASN A 71 60.48 -3.63 36.48
CA ASN A 71 59.12 -4.16 36.42
C ASN A 71 58.08 -3.03 36.38
N VAL A 72 58.27 -1.97 37.17
CA VAL A 72 57.38 -0.80 37.17
C VAL A 72 57.43 -0.08 35.82
N ALA A 73 58.62 0.12 35.24
CA ALA A 73 58.76 0.72 33.91
C ALA A 73 58.00 -0.10 32.86
N ARG A 74 58.15 -1.43 32.87
CA ARG A 74 57.42 -2.31 31.96
C ARG A 74 55.90 -2.23 32.13
N VAL A 75 55.41 -2.14 33.36
CA VAL A 75 53.98 -1.96 33.64
C VAL A 75 53.49 -0.61 33.10
N GLN A 76 54.28 0.45 33.26
CA GLN A 76 53.95 1.78 32.73
C GLN A 76 53.87 1.77 31.20
N ASP A 77 54.79 1.08 30.52
CA ASP A 77 54.77 0.93 29.07
C ASP A 77 53.52 0.18 28.60
N ILE A 78 53.18 -0.95 29.24
CA ILE A 78 51.96 -1.71 28.94
C ILE A 78 50.72 -0.85 29.15
N LEU A 79 50.66 -0.08 30.24
CA LEU A 79 49.56 0.84 30.49
C LEU A 79 49.49 1.96 29.45
N ALA A 80 50.62 2.48 29.00
CA ALA A 80 50.70 3.49 27.95
C ALA A 80 50.17 2.96 26.61
N GLU A 81 50.38 1.67 26.32
CA GLU A 81 49.83 1.00 25.14
C GLU A 81 48.33 0.69 25.26
N LEU A 82 47.87 0.22 26.43
CA LEU A 82 46.48 -0.18 26.64
C LEU A 82 45.52 1.01 26.75
N ARG A 83 45.95 2.16 27.29
CA ARG A 83 45.12 3.37 27.41
C ARG A 83 44.51 3.84 26.08
N PRO A 84 45.26 4.02 24.98
CA PRO A 84 44.68 4.41 23.70
C PRO A 84 43.81 3.31 23.09
N GLN A 85 44.12 2.03 23.33
CA GLN A 85 43.26 0.92 22.90
C GLN A 85 41.90 0.99 23.59
N ALA A 86 41.88 1.17 24.92
CA ALA A 86 40.65 1.32 25.70
C ALA A 86 39.83 2.54 25.26
N ARG A 87 40.47 3.69 24.99
CA ARG A 87 39.79 4.88 24.47
C ARG A 87 39.14 4.63 23.10
N ARG A 88 39.84 3.95 22.18
CA ARG A 88 39.27 3.59 20.87
C ARG A 88 38.07 2.66 21.01
N LEU A 89 38.16 1.63 21.87
CA LEU A 89 37.05 0.71 22.12
C LEU A 89 35.84 1.41 22.74
N ALA A 90 36.05 2.35 23.67
CA ALA A 90 34.98 3.14 24.26
C ALA A 90 34.24 3.99 23.20
N ALA A 91 34.99 4.66 22.32
CA ALA A 91 34.40 5.44 21.22
C ALA A 91 33.62 4.55 20.23
N GLN A 92 34.13 3.34 19.93
CA GLN A 92 33.43 2.38 19.09
C GLN A 92 32.12 1.90 19.72
N ALA A 93 32.12 1.63 21.04
CA ALA A 93 30.92 1.23 21.77
C ALA A 93 29.86 2.35 21.78
N GLU A 94 30.26 3.59 22.00
CA GLU A 94 29.37 4.76 21.97
C GLU A 94 28.77 4.98 20.57
N GLN A 95 29.58 4.84 19.52
CA GLN A 95 29.11 4.94 18.13
C GLN A 95 28.10 3.82 17.80
N GLN A 96 28.34 2.60 18.25
CA GLN A 96 27.43 1.48 18.04
C GLN A 96 26.09 1.68 18.77
N ALA A 97 26.12 2.09 20.04
CA ALA A 97 24.91 2.40 20.80
C ALA A 97 24.09 3.53 20.15
N SER A 98 24.78 4.56 19.64
CA SER A 98 24.15 5.67 18.90
C SER A 98 23.50 5.17 17.59
N ARG A 99 24.16 4.26 16.87
CA ARG A 99 23.61 3.64 15.64
C ARG A 99 22.39 2.77 15.92
N GLU A 100 22.42 1.98 16.98
CA GLU A 100 21.27 1.17 17.40
C GLU A 100 20.07 2.06 17.73
N THR A 101 20.30 3.15 18.47
CA THR A 101 19.27 4.14 18.80
C THR A 101 18.72 4.86 17.55
N ALA A 102 19.59 5.26 16.62
CA ALA A 102 19.16 5.85 15.35
C ALA A 102 18.39 4.85 14.48
N GLY A 103 18.79 3.57 14.50
CA GLY A 103 18.12 2.49 13.79
C GLY A 103 16.70 2.23 14.32
N THR A 104 16.51 2.22 15.64
CA THR A 104 15.19 2.07 16.26
C THR A 104 14.29 3.27 15.96
N GLN A 105 14.81 4.50 16.07
CA GLN A 105 14.08 5.72 15.71
C GLN A 105 13.65 5.74 14.24
N LEU A 106 14.54 5.31 13.33
CA LEU A 106 14.22 5.20 11.92
C LEU A 106 13.12 4.16 11.67
N ALA A 107 13.21 2.99 12.31
CA ALA A 107 12.19 1.94 12.20
C ALA A 107 10.83 2.43 12.69
N GLU A 108 10.77 3.13 13.82
CA GLU A 108 9.55 3.73 14.36
C GLU A 108 8.96 4.78 13.40
N ALA A 109 9.79 5.67 12.86
CA ALA A 109 9.36 6.67 11.89
C ALA A 109 8.82 6.04 10.60
N LEU A 110 9.46 4.97 10.10
CA LEU A 110 8.99 4.22 8.94
C LEU A 110 7.65 3.54 9.20
N LEU A 111 7.46 2.94 10.38
CA LEU A 111 6.19 2.32 10.76
C LEU A 111 5.06 3.35 10.82
N VAL A 112 5.27 4.49 11.47
CA VAL A 112 4.28 5.57 11.55
C VAL A 112 3.92 6.11 10.17
N SER A 113 4.93 6.35 9.32
CA SER A 113 4.72 6.82 7.94
C SER A 113 3.95 5.81 7.09
N ALA A 114 4.31 4.52 7.16
CA ALA A 114 3.62 3.46 6.44
C ALA A 114 2.16 3.33 6.90
N HIS A 115 1.93 3.41 8.22
CA HIS A 115 0.59 3.38 8.80
C HIS A 115 -0.28 4.54 8.31
N ALA A 116 0.24 5.77 8.35
CA ALA A 116 -0.49 6.94 7.85
C ALA A 116 -0.84 6.81 6.36
N ARG A 117 0.10 6.35 5.53
CA ARG A 117 -0.12 6.12 4.10
C ARG A 117 -1.17 5.04 3.84
N TRP A 118 -1.18 3.98 4.65
CA TRP A 118 -2.18 2.92 4.55
C TRP A 118 -3.58 3.43 4.88
N TYR A 119 -3.73 4.16 5.99
CA TYR A 119 -5.03 4.74 6.37
C TYR A 119 -5.55 5.72 5.32
N GLU A 120 -4.67 6.57 4.78
CA GLU A 120 -5.03 7.48 3.70
C GLU A 120 -5.50 6.73 2.46
N ALA A 121 -4.74 5.71 2.02
CA ALA A 121 -5.09 4.89 0.86
C ALA A 121 -6.41 4.12 1.07
N ALA A 122 -6.60 3.54 2.26
CA ALA A 122 -7.83 2.86 2.64
C ALA A 122 -9.03 3.83 2.61
N GLY A 123 -8.88 5.03 3.19
CA GLY A 123 -9.89 6.08 3.16
C GLY A 123 -10.26 6.51 1.74
N ARG A 124 -9.26 6.70 0.86
CA ARG A 124 -9.48 7.00 -0.56
C ARG A 124 -10.25 5.88 -1.27
N LEU A 125 -9.91 4.62 -1.00
CA LEU A 125 -10.61 3.47 -1.58
C LEU A 125 -12.08 3.42 -1.14
N THR A 126 -12.35 3.61 0.16
CA THR A 126 -13.72 3.65 0.69
C THR A 126 -14.53 4.79 0.07
N ALA A 127 -13.94 5.99 -0.03
CA ALA A 127 -14.58 7.15 -0.65
C ALA A 127 -14.88 6.91 -2.13
N ALA A 128 -13.92 6.36 -2.88
CA ALA A 128 -14.10 6.03 -4.30
C ALA A 128 -15.16 4.95 -4.51
N ALA A 129 -15.22 3.93 -3.63
CA ALA A 129 -16.27 2.91 -3.68
C ALA A 129 -17.66 3.52 -3.44
N ALA A 130 -17.79 4.40 -2.45
CA ALA A 130 -19.05 5.10 -2.18
C ALA A 130 -19.48 5.98 -3.37
N GLN A 131 -18.55 6.72 -3.98
CA GLN A 131 -18.82 7.52 -5.18
C GLN A 131 -19.29 6.64 -6.34
N ARG A 132 -18.60 5.52 -6.59
CA ARG A 132 -18.98 4.56 -7.63
C ARG A 132 -20.40 4.05 -7.40
N ASP A 133 -20.74 3.63 -6.18
CA ASP A 133 -22.06 3.10 -5.86
C ASP A 133 -23.15 4.17 -6.02
N THR A 134 -22.88 5.43 -5.67
CA THR A 134 -23.82 6.53 -5.96
C THR A 134 -24.00 6.77 -7.45
N ALA A 135 -22.91 6.74 -8.24
CA ALA A 135 -22.97 6.92 -9.68
C ALA A 135 -23.71 5.77 -10.36
N THR A 136 -23.53 4.53 -9.91
CA THR A 136 -24.26 3.36 -10.41
C THR A 136 -25.76 3.49 -10.13
N ARG A 137 -26.17 3.89 -8.92
CA ARG A 137 -27.59 4.10 -8.59
C ARG A 137 -28.22 5.19 -9.46
N GLU A 138 -27.49 6.26 -9.72
CA GLU A 138 -27.98 7.34 -10.58
C GLU A 138 -28.08 6.87 -12.05
N ALA A 139 -27.11 6.11 -12.54
CA ALA A 139 -27.16 5.51 -13.86
C ALA A 139 -28.36 4.55 -14.00
N ASP A 140 -28.62 3.70 -13.00
CA ASP A 140 -29.77 2.79 -12.99
C ASP A 140 -31.10 3.56 -12.98
N ARG A 141 -31.18 4.64 -12.20
CA ARG A 141 -32.35 5.53 -12.17
C ARG A 141 -32.59 6.17 -13.53
N LEU A 142 -31.56 6.74 -14.16
CA LEU A 142 -31.66 7.37 -15.47
C LEU A 142 -32.04 6.35 -16.55
N ALA A 143 -31.48 5.15 -16.50
CA ALA A 143 -31.83 4.06 -17.42
C ALA A 143 -33.30 3.62 -17.26
N ALA A 144 -33.83 3.60 -16.04
CA ALA A 144 -35.25 3.32 -15.80
C ALA A 144 -36.16 4.43 -16.33
N VAL A 145 -35.78 5.70 -16.13
CA VAL A 145 -36.52 6.85 -16.68
C VAL A 145 -36.53 6.83 -18.19
N LEU A 146 -35.38 6.56 -18.83
CA LEU A 146 -35.28 6.45 -20.28
C LEU A 146 -36.20 5.34 -20.82
N ARG A 147 -36.18 4.16 -20.20
CA ARG A 147 -37.05 3.05 -20.58
C ARG A 147 -38.53 3.43 -20.51
N GLY A 148 -38.95 4.09 -19.42
CA GLY A 148 -40.33 4.55 -19.27
C GLY A 148 -40.73 5.60 -20.31
N ALA A 149 -39.80 6.47 -20.71
CA ALA A 149 -40.02 7.45 -21.78
C ALA A 149 -40.13 6.77 -23.15
N GLU A 150 -39.29 5.77 -23.44
CA GLU A 150 -39.34 4.97 -24.67
C GLU A 150 -40.66 4.19 -24.78
N GLU A 151 -41.11 3.54 -23.71
CA GLU A 151 -42.40 2.85 -23.64
C GLU A 151 -43.57 3.82 -23.88
N SER A 152 -43.53 5.00 -23.28
CA SER A 152 -44.53 6.05 -23.48
C SER A 152 -44.55 6.55 -24.93
N ALA A 153 -43.38 6.78 -25.51
CA ALA A 153 -43.25 7.19 -26.91
C ALA A 153 -43.77 6.11 -27.87
N ALA A 154 -43.46 4.84 -27.62
CA ALA A 154 -43.96 3.71 -28.39
C ALA A 154 -45.49 3.59 -28.30
N ALA A 155 -46.07 3.77 -27.10
CA ALA A 155 -47.52 3.76 -26.91
C ALA A 155 -48.20 4.90 -27.69
N ILE A 156 -47.64 6.11 -27.64
CA ILE A 156 -48.15 7.26 -28.42
C ILE A 156 -48.06 6.98 -29.92
N ALA A 157 -46.94 6.44 -30.40
CA ALA A 157 -46.75 6.09 -31.81
C ALA A 157 -47.77 5.03 -32.28
N ALA A 158 -48.04 4.02 -31.45
CA ALA A 158 -49.06 3.01 -31.73
C ALA A 158 -50.47 3.64 -31.81
N GLN A 159 -50.82 4.49 -30.84
CA GLN A 159 -52.11 5.20 -30.84
C GLN A 159 -52.28 6.11 -32.06
N LEU A 160 -51.23 6.83 -32.46
CA LEU A 160 -51.23 7.67 -33.65
C LEU A 160 -51.46 6.82 -34.91
N THR A 161 -50.80 5.67 -35.01
CA THR A 161 -50.98 4.74 -36.14
C THR A 161 -52.43 4.26 -36.23
N THR A 162 -53.03 3.85 -35.11
CA THR A 162 -54.45 3.45 -35.07
C THR A 162 -55.38 4.60 -35.45
N ARG A 163 -55.12 5.82 -34.97
CA ARG A 163 -55.91 7.01 -35.31
C ARG A 163 -55.81 7.35 -36.80
N VAL A 164 -54.62 7.29 -37.38
CA VAL A 164 -54.42 7.51 -38.82
C VAL A 164 -55.19 6.48 -39.63
N ALA A 165 -55.14 5.19 -39.26
CA ALA A 165 -55.92 4.15 -39.93
C ALA A 165 -57.44 4.42 -39.86
N ALA A 166 -57.96 4.76 -38.68
CA ALA A 166 -59.38 5.08 -38.51
C ALA A 166 -59.81 6.33 -39.31
N GLU A 167 -58.97 7.37 -39.38
CA GLU A 167 -59.24 8.55 -40.21
C GLU A 167 -59.22 8.20 -41.71
N THR A 168 -58.30 7.34 -42.16
CA THR A 168 -58.27 6.91 -43.56
C THR A 168 -59.51 6.11 -43.94
N GLU A 169 -59.99 5.22 -43.07
CA GLU A 169 -61.22 4.47 -43.27
C GLU A 169 -62.45 5.40 -43.30
N ARG A 170 -62.53 6.35 -42.37
CA ARG A 170 -63.62 7.34 -42.33
C ARG A 170 -63.66 8.21 -43.58
N ARG A 171 -62.49 8.63 -44.08
CA ARG A 171 -62.38 9.39 -45.34
C ARG A 171 -62.85 8.55 -46.53
N ALA A 172 -62.40 7.31 -46.64
CA ALA A 172 -62.85 6.41 -47.70
C ALA A 172 -64.37 6.16 -47.66
N ALA A 173 -64.94 5.97 -46.47
CA ALA A 173 -66.38 5.81 -46.29
C ALA A 173 -67.15 7.09 -46.69
N HIS A 174 -66.63 8.26 -46.32
CA HIS A 174 -67.21 9.55 -46.72
C HIS A 174 -67.16 9.74 -48.24
N ASP A 175 -66.04 9.46 -48.88
CA ASP A 175 -65.89 9.55 -50.34
C ASP A 175 -66.85 8.59 -51.05
N ASN A 176 -66.97 7.35 -50.57
CA ASN A 176 -67.95 6.39 -51.09
C ASN A 176 -69.39 6.91 -50.93
N ALA A 177 -69.76 7.43 -49.76
CA ALA A 177 -71.08 8.00 -49.52
C ALA A 177 -71.37 9.22 -50.42
N ARG A 178 -70.35 10.04 -50.74
CA ARG A 178 -70.49 11.14 -51.70
C ARG A 178 -70.72 10.63 -53.12
N VAL A 179 -69.99 9.59 -53.53
CA VAL A 179 -70.17 8.97 -54.87
C VAL A 179 -71.56 8.38 -54.99
N THR A 180 -72.05 7.65 -53.99
CA THR A 180 -73.41 7.08 -54.01
C THR A 180 -74.48 8.16 -54.01
N LEU A 181 -74.34 9.21 -53.20
CA LEU A 181 -75.25 10.35 -53.19
C LEU A 181 -75.32 11.03 -54.56
N ASN A 182 -74.18 11.34 -55.17
CA ASN A 182 -74.12 11.94 -56.51
C ASN A 182 -74.79 11.02 -57.56
N GLY A 183 -74.59 9.70 -57.45
CA GLY A 183 -75.24 8.71 -58.31
C GLY A 183 -76.76 8.69 -58.16
N LEU A 184 -77.26 8.75 -56.92
CA LEU A 184 -78.70 8.83 -56.61
C LEU A 184 -79.31 10.15 -57.11
N GLN A 185 -78.63 11.28 -56.93
CA GLN A 185 -79.08 12.58 -57.44
C GLN A 185 -79.18 12.59 -58.97
N LEU A 186 -78.22 11.95 -59.67
CA LEU A 186 -78.28 11.81 -61.12
C LEU A 186 -79.44 10.89 -61.56
N ALA A 187 -79.67 9.79 -60.83
CA ALA A 187 -80.79 8.90 -61.08
C ALA A 187 -82.14 9.58 -60.84
N GLU A 188 -82.25 10.35 -59.76
CA GLU A 188 -83.42 11.19 -59.45
C GLU A 188 -83.66 12.20 -60.57
N ALA A 189 -82.64 12.94 -61.00
CA ALA A 189 -82.76 13.90 -62.10
C ALA A 189 -83.20 13.24 -63.42
N ARG A 190 -82.71 12.03 -63.72
CA ARG A 190 -83.15 11.25 -64.89
C ARG A 190 -84.62 10.84 -64.77
N LEU A 191 -85.01 10.26 -63.64
CA LEU A 191 -86.40 9.84 -63.40
C LEU A 191 -87.36 11.03 -63.46
N LEU A 192 -86.98 12.19 -62.92
CA LEU A 192 -87.76 13.42 -63.05
C LEU A 192 -87.88 13.84 -64.52
N GLY A 193 -86.79 13.79 -65.28
CA GLY A 193 -86.82 14.04 -66.73
C GLY A 193 -87.71 13.06 -67.50
N ASP A 194 -87.69 11.78 -67.15
CA ASP A 194 -88.54 10.74 -67.74
C ASP A 194 -90.02 10.97 -67.40
N ILE A 195 -90.33 11.35 -66.16
CA ILE A 195 -91.68 11.74 -65.72
C ILE A 195 -92.17 12.94 -66.53
N GLU A 196 -91.35 13.98 -66.70
CA GLU A 196 -91.71 15.15 -67.52
C GLU A 196 -91.95 14.77 -68.99
N ALA A 197 -91.18 13.83 -69.54
CA ALA A 197 -91.38 13.33 -70.89
C ALA A 197 -92.69 12.54 -71.04
N LEU A 198 -92.97 11.64 -70.11
CA LEU A 198 -94.23 10.91 -70.03
C LEU A 198 -95.44 11.85 -69.89
N ASP A 199 -95.32 12.89 -69.05
CA ASP A 199 -96.37 13.92 -68.90
C ASP A 199 -96.63 14.66 -70.22
N ARG A 200 -95.58 14.97 -70.99
CA ARG A 200 -95.72 15.55 -72.33
C ARG A 200 -96.41 14.58 -73.29
N ASP A 201 -96.03 13.31 -73.27
CA ASP A 201 -96.65 12.28 -74.12
C ASP A 201 -98.12 12.03 -73.77
N VAL A 202 -98.47 12.01 -72.47
CA VAL A 202 -99.86 11.89 -72.01
C VAL A 202 -100.69 13.09 -72.47
N ARG A 203 -100.15 14.31 -72.36
CA ARG A 203 -100.83 15.51 -72.88
C ARG A 203 -101.03 15.41 -74.40
N ARG A 204 -99.99 15.05 -75.16
CA ARG A 204 -100.06 14.87 -76.62
C ARG A 204 -101.12 13.82 -77.01
N LEU A 205 -101.13 12.66 -76.37
CA LEU A 205 -102.10 11.61 -76.62
C LEU A 205 -103.53 12.02 -76.21
N GLY A 206 -103.66 12.81 -75.15
CA GLY A 206 -104.92 13.42 -74.75
C GLY A 206 -105.46 14.38 -75.81
N ASP A 207 -104.60 15.24 -76.34
CA ASP A 207 -104.92 16.18 -77.43
C ASP A 207 -105.28 15.42 -78.73
N GLU A 208 -104.51 14.38 -79.08
CA GLU A 208 -104.79 13.50 -80.24
C GLU A 208 -106.12 12.75 -80.09
N ARG A 209 -106.41 12.24 -78.89
CA ARG A 209 -107.69 11.60 -78.60
C ARG A 209 -108.84 12.60 -78.69
N ALA A 210 -108.68 13.80 -78.13
CA ALA A 210 -109.70 14.84 -78.22
C ALA A 210 -109.98 15.22 -79.69
N ALA A 211 -108.91 15.34 -80.50
CA ALA A 211 -109.01 15.55 -81.94
C ALA A 211 -109.73 14.39 -82.66
N ALA A 212 -109.39 13.14 -82.34
CA ALA A 212 -110.04 11.96 -82.92
C ALA A 212 -111.51 11.82 -82.48
N GLU A 213 -111.85 12.16 -81.24
CA GLU A 213 -113.24 12.20 -80.75
C GLU A 213 -114.04 13.31 -81.44
N THR A 214 -113.45 14.49 -81.68
CA THR A 214 -114.08 15.51 -82.53
C THR A 214 -114.27 15.03 -83.96
N ASP A 215 -113.27 14.36 -84.55
CA ASP A 215 -113.35 13.80 -85.91
C ASP A 215 -114.43 12.72 -86.02
N MET A 216 -114.50 11.80 -85.04
CA MET A 216 -115.57 10.80 -84.94
C MET A 216 -116.94 11.42 -84.69
N ALA A 217 -117.04 12.53 -83.94
CA ALA A 217 -118.29 13.26 -83.77
C ALA A 217 -118.74 13.92 -85.08
N THR A 218 -117.80 14.45 -85.88
CA THR A 218 -118.10 14.90 -87.25
C THR A 218 -118.48 13.74 -88.18
N GLN A 219 -117.83 12.58 -88.10
CA GLN A 219 -118.21 11.40 -88.90
C GLN A 219 -119.56 10.80 -88.47
N ARG A 220 -119.90 10.80 -87.17
CA ARG A 220 -121.23 10.41 -86.68
C ARG A 220 -122.31 11.40 -87.10
N ARG A 221 -121.98 12.69 -87.25
CA ARG A 221 -122.87 13.67 -87.89
C ARG A 221 -123.04 13.43 -89.39
N SER A 222 -122.02 12.96 -90.10
CA SER A 222 -122.13 12.66 -91.54
C SER A 222 -122.83 11.35 -91.86
N LEU A 223 -122.92 10.41 -90.90
CA LEU A 223 -123.64 9.12 -91.03
C LEU A 223 -125.08 9.15 -90.50
N ALA A 224 -125.58 10.32 -90.08
CA ALA A 224 -126.95 10.55 -89.62
C ALA A 224 -127.81 11.32 -90.65
N LEU A 225 -127.35 11.41 -91.89
CA LEU A 225 -128.06 11.90 -93.09
C LEU A 225 -128.06 10.79 -94.14
#